data_AF-A0A963R515-F1
#
_entry.id   AF-A0A963R515-F1
#
_cell.length_a   1.000
_cell.length_b   1.000
_cell.length_c   1.000
_cell.angle_alpha   90.00
_cell.angle_beta   90.00
_cell.angle_gamma   90.00
#
_symmetry.space_group_name_H-M   'P 1'
#
loop_
_entity.id
_entity.type
_entity.pdbx_description
1 polymer ?
#
loop_
_entity_poly.entity_id
_entity_poly.type
_entity_poly.pdbx_seq_one_letter_code
_entity_poly.pdbx_strand_id
1 'polypeptide(L)'
;MRHSSIPFALALALVLTPACAVAKAADSLPAAPSSAATYADLADLTDHAPLVIRAQVRKLVAVDPARAPGLRAGQGRFYVEARTQAVLFGSSGLGEQLRYLVDLPLDAK
;
A
#
# COMPACT_ATOMS: atom_id res chain seq x y z
N MET A 1 50.45 51.52 41.47
CA MET A 1 50.71 52.56 40.44
C MET A 1 49.74 52.33 39.30
N ARG A 2 48.72 53.17 39.21
CA ARG A 2 47.63 53.10 38.22
C ARG A 2 47.93 54.11 37.13
N HIS A 3 48.17 53.69 35.89
CA HIS A 3 47.99 54.48 34.66
C HIS A 3 47.77 53.46 33.53
N SER A 4 46.54 53.23 33.08
CA SER A 4 45.82 53.98 32.03
C SER A 4 46.48 53.88 30.66
N SER A 5 45.84 53.14 29.73
CA SER A 5 45.46 53.61 28.39
C SER A 5 44.91 52.44 27.53
N ILE A 6 43.70 52.61 27.00
CA ILE A 6 43.15 51.84 25.85
C ILE A 6 43.12 52.83 24.70
N PRO A 7 43.67 52.46 23.53
CA PRO A 7 42.85 52.58 22.32
C PRO A 7 43.20 51.53 21.27
N PHE A 8 42.22 50.77 20.78
CA PHE A 8 42.31 50.17 19.44
C PHE A 8 40.89 49.77 18.99
N ALA A 9 40.22 50.64 18.24
CA ALA A 9 40.21 50.64 16.78
C ALA A 9 39.50 49.39 16.20
N LEU A 10 38.20 49.58 16.02
CA LEU A 10 37.32 49.09 14.95
C LEU A 10 38.00 48.28 13.83
N ALA A 11 37.62 47.01 13.67
CA ALA A 11 37.86 46.26 12.44
C ALA A 11 36.62 45.42 12.07
N LEU A 12 35.99 45.85 10.98
CA LEU A 12 34.86 45.28 10.27
C LEU A 12 35.23 43.92 9.66
N ALA A 13 34.53 42.85 10.02
CA ALA A 13 34.70 41.52 9.40
C ALA A 13 33.44 41.10 8.65
N LEU A 14 33.60 41.06 7.32
CA LEU A 14 32.69 40.61 6.27
C LEU A 14 32.18 39.17 6.54
N VAL A 15 30.88 39.01 6.79
CA VAL A 15 30.25 37.68 6.92
C VAL A 15 29.87 37.16 5.54
N LEU A 16 30.55 36.09 5.13
CA LEU A 16 30.28 35.29 3.94
C LEU A 16 28.98 34.50 4.15
N THR A 17 27.93 34.79 3.38
CA THR A 17 26.66 34.04 3.42
C THR A 17 26.78 32.72 2.66
N PRO A 18 26.37 31.56 3.23
CA PRO A 18 26.35 30.30 2.50
C PRO A 18 25.11 30.25 1.61
N ALA A 19 25.30 29.87 0.35
CA ALA A 19 24.20 29.58 -0.57
C ALA A 19 23.44 28.34 -0.06
N CYS A 20 22.25 28.57 0.50
CA CYS A 20 21.33 27.49 0.86
C CYS A 20 20.71 26.96 -0.45
N ALA A 21 21.14 25.78 -0.90
CA ALA A 21 20.49 25.07 -1.99
C ALA A 21 19.12 24.57 -1.50
N VAL A 22 18.04 25.19 -1.98
CA VAL A 22 16.67 24.73 -1.71
C VAL A 22 16.45 23.44 -2.51
N ALA A 23 16.45 22.30 -1.82
CA ALA A 23 15.96 21.06 -2.38
C ALA A 23 14.46 21.23 -2.70
N LYS A 24 14.08 21.09 -3.98
CA LYS A 24 12.67 21.04 -4.38
C LYS A 24 12.04 19.80 -3.75
N ALA A 25 11.10 19.98 -2.82
CA ALA A 25 10.22 18.92 -2.38
C ALA A 25 9.47 18.39 -3.62
N ALA A 26 9.62 17.10 -3.92
CA ALA A 26 8.77 16.44 -4.90
C ALA A 26 7.35 16.46 -4.34
N ASP A 27 6.46 17.15 -5.03
CA ASP A 27 5.03 17.20 -4.73
C ASP A 27 4.50 15.76 -4.74
N SER A 28 4.17 15.24 -3.55
CA SER A 28 3.57 13.92 -3.43
C SER A 28 2.13 14.05 -3.90
N LEU A 29 1.88 13.72 -5.17
CA LEU A 29 0.52 13.64 -5.72
C LEU A 29 -0.34 12.77 -4.78
N PRO A 30 -1.56 13.20 -4.44
CA PRO A 30 -2.46 12.38 -3.62
C PRO A 30 -2.64 11.01 -4.28
N ALA A 31 -2.46 9.94 -3.52
CA ALA A 31 -2.84 8.61 -3.97
C ALA A 31 -4.32 8.65 -4.39
N ALA A 32 -4.62 8.19 -5.60
CA ALA A 32 -6.00 8.11 -6.06
C ALA A 32 -6.79 7.26 -5.05
N PRO A 33 -8.03 7.64 -4.69
CA PRO A 33 -8.82 6.84 -3.77
C PRO A 33 -9.02 5.45 -4.39
N SER A 34 -8.48 4.41 -3.76
CA SER A 34 -8.87 3.04 -4.10
C SER A 34 -10.36 2.94 -3.84
N SER A 35 -11.18 2.80 -4.89
CA SER A 35 -12.63 2.68 -4.78
C SER A 35 -12.96 1.42 -3.98
N ALA A 36 -13.09 1.55 -2.67
CA ALA A 36 -13.60 0.47 -1.83
C ALA A 36 -15.04 0.18 -2.26
N ALA A 37 -15.40 -1.10 -2.29
CA ALA A 37 -16.77 -1.50 -2.57
C ALA A 37 -17.74 -0.83 -1.59
N THR A 38 -18.84 -0.28 -2.10
CA THR A 38 -19.88 0.30 -1.27
C THR A 38 -20.73 -0.80 -0.64
N TYR A 39 -21.59 -0.43 0.32
CA TYR A 39 -22.54 -1.38 0.89
C TYR A 39 -23.46 -1.98 -0.18
N ALA A 40 -23.92 -1.18 -1.14
CA ALA A 40 -24.79 -1.65 -2.21
C ALA A 40 -24.09 -2.69 -3.10
N ASP A 41 -22.83 -2.44 -3.48
CA ASP A 41 -22.04 -3.38 -4.29
C ASP A 41 -21.87 -4.74 -3.57
N LEU A 42 -21.63 -4.71 -2.26
CA LEU A 42 -21.50 -5.94 -1.46
C LEU A 42 -22.84 -6.65 -1.27
N ALA A 43 -23.93 -5.92 -1.07
CA ALA A 43 -25.27 -6.50 -0.93
C ALA A 43 -25.70 -7.21 -2.22
N ASP A 44 -25.57 -6.54 -3.37
CA ASP A 44 -25.90 -7.12 -4.68
C ASP A 44 -25.07 -8.37 -4.99
N LEU A 45 -23.77 -8.33 -4.67
CA LEU A 45 -22.88 -9.49 -4.86
C LEU A 45 -23.25 -10.66 -3.93
N THR A 46 -23.73 -10.36 -2.72
CA THR A 46 -24.14 -11.37 -1.73
C THR A 46 -25.46 -12.03 -2.12
N ASP A 47 -26.44 -11.26 -2.61
CA ASP A 47 -27.77 -11.76 -2.99
C ASP A 47 -27.71 -12.79 -4.13
N HIS A 48 -26.73 -12.67 -5.02
CA HIS A 48 -26.51 -13.61 -6.12
C HIS A 48 -25.51 -14.74 -5.78
N ALA A 49 -24.89 -14.73 -4.60
CA ALA A 49 -23.90 -15.73 -4.23
C ALA A 49 -24.57 -16.99 -3.64
N PRO A 50 -24.24 -18.19 -4.15
CA PRO A 50 -24.74 -19.45 -3.55
C PRO A 50 -24.07 -19.76 -2.19
N LEU A 51 -23.01 -19.04 -1.82
CA LEU A 51 -22.18 -19.29 -0.65
C LEU A 51 -21.47 -18.01 -0.23
N VAL A 52 -21.54 -17.68 1.06
CA VAL A 52 -20.90 -16.49 1.63
C VAL A 52 -20.16 -16.90 2.89
N ILE A 53 -18.87 -16.61 2.96
CA ILE A 53 -18.03 -17.00 4.09
C ILE A 53 -17.13 -15.86 4.56
N ARG A 54 -16.76 -15.90 5.83
CA ARG A 54 -15.60 -15.17 6.34
C ARG A 54 -14.41 -16.11 6.33
N ALA A 55 -13.35 -15.74 5.63
CA ALA A 55 -12.12 -16.51 5.55
C ALA A 55 -10.90 -15.62 5.88
N GLN A 56 -9.90 -16.21 6.52
CA GLN A 56 -8.62 -15.57 6.77
C GLN A 56 -7.58 -16.10 5.77
N VAL A 57 -7.04 -15.22 4.94
CA VAL A 57 -5.90 -15.57 4.08
C VAL A 57 -4.69 -15.90 4.94
N ARG A 58 -4.11 -17.08 4.72
CA ARG A 58 -2.94 -17.60 5.44
C ARG A 58 -1.70 -17.59 4.58
N LYS A 59 -1.85 -17.80 3.27
CA LYS A 59 -0.76 -17.83 2.31
C LYS A 59 -1.24 -17.31 0.96
N LEU A 60 -0.39 -16.53 0.31
CA LEU A 60 -0.62 -16.01 -1.03
C LEU A 60 0.69 -16.16 -1.81
N VAL A 61 0.65 -16.86 -2.94
CA VAL A 61 1.82 -17.19 -3.76
C VAL A 61 1.57 -16.82 -5.21
N ALA A 62 2.47 -16.07 -5.82
CA ALA A 62 2.42 -15.80 -7.25
C ALA A 62 2.62 -17.12 -8.03
N VAL A 63 1.73 -17.39 -8.97
CA VAL A 63 1.86 -18.51 -9.90
C VAL A 63 2.84 -18.11 -10.99
N ASP A 64 3.72 -19.03 -11.39
CA ASP A 64 4.63 -18.84 -12.51
C ASP A 64 3.85 -18.38 -13.76
N PRO A 65 4.21 -17.24 -14.39
CA PRO A 65 3.55 -16.74 -15.60
C PRO A 65 3.47 -17.78 -16.72
N ALA A 66 4.46 -18.66 -16.85
CA ALA A 66 4.46 -19.74 -17.84
C ALA A 66 3.33 -20.77 -17.61
N ARG A 67 2.85 -20.89 -16.36
CA ARG A 67 1.74 -21.78 -15.96
C ARG A 67 0.39 -21.04 -15.86
N ALA A 68 0.37 -19.74 -16.08
CA ALA A 68 -0.83 -18.91 -16.00
C ALA A 68 -1.13 -18.20 -17.35
N PRO A 69 -1.39 -18.95 -18.43
CA PRO A 69 -1.75 -18.35 -19.71
C PRO A 69 -3.13 -17.67 -19.66
N GLY A 70 -3.34 -16.68 -20.53
CA GLY A 70 -4.63 -16.03 -20.72
C GLY A 70 -4.95 -14.87 -19.76
N LEU A 71 -3.97 -14.41 -18.98
CA LEU A 71 -4.13 -13.22 -18.15
C LEU A 71 -4.12 -11.93 -18.97
N ARG A 72 -4.89 -10.93 -18.53
CA ARG A 72 -4.80 -9.59 -19.09
C ARG A 72 -3.44 -8.97 -18.77
N ALA A 73 -2.95 -8.09 -19.64
CA ALA A 73 -1.72 -7.35 -19.39
C ALA A 73 -1.80 -6.60 -18.05
N GLY A 74 -0.74 -6.71 -17.24
CA GLY A 74 -0.69 -6.12 -15.90
C GLY A 74 -1.38 -6.93 -14.80
N GLN A 75 -1.93 -8.11 -15.09
CA GLN A 75 -2.46 -9.03 -14.08
C GLN A 75 -1.51 -10.20 -13.81
N GLY A 76 -1.51 -10.66 -12.56
CA GLY A 76 -0.86 -11.88 -12.09
C GLY A 76 -1.86 -12.83 -11.48
N ARG A 77 -1.62 -14.13 -11.63
CA ARG A 77 -2.40 -15.18 -10.98
C ARG A 77 -1.75 -15.55 -9.66
N PHE A 78 -2.55 -15.65 -8.61
CA PHE A 78 -2.09 -15.97 -7.27
C PHE A 78 -2.83 -17.19 -6.75
N TYR A 79 -2.08 -18.11 -6.15
CA TYR A 79 -2.61 -19.21 -5.38
C TYR A 79 -2.77 -18.78 -3.92
N VAL A 80 -3.99 -18.89 -3.41
CA VAL A 80 -4.38 -18.45 -2.09
C VAL A 80 -4.79 -19.66 -1.25
N GLU A 81 -4.21 -19.75 -0.05
CA GLU A 81 -4.69 -20.64 1.01
C GLU A 81 -5.33 -19.79 2.10
N ALA A 82 -6.58 -20.10 2.42
CA ALA A 82 -7.35 -19.41 3.42
C ALA A 82 -7.96 -20.40 4.42
N ARG A 83 -8.16 -19.94 5.66
CA ARG A 83 -8.86 -20.67 6.70
C ARG A 83 -10.28 -20.13 6.82
N THR A 84 -11.27 -21.00 6.71
CA THR A 84 -12.68 -20.65 6.91
C THR A 84 -12.89 -20.33 8.40
N GLN A 85 -13.44 -19.15 8.68
CA GLN A 85 -13.75 -18.72 10.05
C GLN A 85 -15.24 -18.83 10.36
N ALA A 86 -16.10 -18.56 9.38
CA ALA A 86 -17.54 -18.67 9.50
C ALA A 86 -18.17 -18.88 8.13
N VAL A 87 -19.21 -19.69 8.08
CA VAL A 87 -20.14 -19.75 6.95
C VAL A 87 -21.31 -18.84 7.30
N LEU A 88 -21.53 -17.81 6.47
CA LEU A 88 -22.57 -16.80 6.69
C LEU A 88 -23.86 -17.15 5.94
N PHE A 89 -23.72 -17.78 4.77
CA PHE A 89 -24.84 -18.26 3.95
C PHE A 89 -24.38 -19.42 3.08
N GLY A 90 -25.30 -20.34 2.75
CA GLY A 90 -25.03 -21.53 1.95
C GLY A 90 -24.88 -22.80 2.79
N SER A 91 -25.23 -23.94 2.19
CA SER A 91 -25.28 -25.26 2.86
C SER A 91 -24.22 -26.23 2.34
N SER A 92 -23.23 -25.75 1.58
CA SER A 92 -22.12 -26.59 1.16
C SER A 92 -21.21 -26.87 2.37
N GLY A 93 -20.85 -28.15 2.54
CA GLY A 93 -19.90 -28.57 3.56
C GLY A 93 -18.50 -28.06 3.24
N LEU A 94 -18.23 -26.80 3.57
CA LEU A 94 -16.89 -26.21 3.46
C LEU A 94 -16.00 -26.74 4.58
N GLY A 95 -14.85 -27.29 4.19
CA GLY A 95 -13.80 -27.65 5.13
C GLY A 95 -13.16 -26.42 5.80
N GLU A 96 -12.32 -26.68 6.79
CA GLU A 96 -11.58 -25.64 7.52
C GLU A 96 -10.60 -24.86 6.63
N GLN A 97 -10.04 -25.50 5.60
CA GLN A 97 -9.10 -24.89 4.67
C GLN A 97 -9.71 -24.77 3.28
N LEU A 98 -9.56 -23.59 2.68
CA LEU A 98 -9.94 -23.27 1.31
C LEU A 98 -8.70 -22.91 0.49
N ARG A 99 -8.65 -23.41 -0.75
CA ARG A 99 -7.57 -23.14 -1.70
C ARG A 99 -8.17 -22.72 -3.03
N TYR A 100 -7.71 -21.60 -3.56
CA TYR A 100 -8.24 -21.04 -4.80
C TYR A 100 -7.19 -20.23 -5.55
N LEU A 101 -7.48 -19.96 -6.83
CA LEU A 101 -6.70 -19.07 -7.68
C LEU A 101 -7.44 -17.75 -7.82
N VAL A 102 -6.71 -16.64 -7.77
CA VAL A 102 -7.26 -15.30 -8.01
C VAL A 102 -6.33 -14.53 -8.93
N ASP A 103 -6.91 -13.80 -9.88
CA ASP A 103 -6.17 -12.93 -10.80
C ASP A 103 -6.28 -11.49 -10.28
N LEU A 104 -5.13 -10.88 -9.98
CA LEU A 104 -5.03 -9.54 -9.37
C LEU A 104 -4.09 -8.66 -10.20
N PRO A 105 -4.25 -7.33 -10.18
CA PRO A 105 -3.25 -6.43 -10.76
C PRO A 105 -1.89 -6.62 -10.06
N LEU A 106 -0.81 -6.62 -10.84
CA LEU A 106 0.56 -6.74 -10.34
C LEU A 106 1.05 -5.44 -9.70
N ASP A 107 0.53 -4.31 -10.16
CA ASP A 107 0.85 -3.00 -9.63
C ASP A 107 -0.32 -2.55 -8.74
N ALA A 108 -0.09 -2.48 -7.43
CA ALA A 108 -1.07 -2.02 -6.47
C ALA A 108 -1.02 -0.49 -6.43
N LYS A 109 -2.04 0.16 -6.98
CA LYS A 109 -2.22 1.61 -6.91
C LYS A 109 -3.46 1.96 -6.13
#